data_AF-A0A1Q9PCD5-F1
#
_entry.id   AF-A0A1Q9PCD5-F1
#
_cell.length_a   1.000
_cell.length_b   1.000
_cell.length_c   1.000
_cell.angle_alpha   90.00
_cell.angle_beta   90.00
_cell.angle_gamma   90.00
#
_symmetry.space_group_name_H-M   'P 1'
#
loop_
_entity.id
_entity.type
_entity.pdbx_description
1 polymer ?
#
loop_
_entity_poly.entity_id
_entity_poly.type
_entity_poly.pdbx_seq_one_letter_code
_entity_poly.pdbx_strand_id
1 'polypeptide(L)' 'MLRKKRYFVLYPEYFDKKLSRKQGRKIPRNKAVEGCNLSKVAYACKYLELEYEVEKD' A
#
# COMPACT_ATOMS: atom_id res chain seq x y z
N MET A 1 -13.22 -3.73 -27.51
CA MET A 1 -13.55 -3.89 -26.08
C MET A 1 -12.28 -3.60 -25.28
N LEU A 2 -12.17 -2.44 -24.60
CA LEU A 2 -10.98 -2.11 -23.81
C LEU A 2 -10.84 -3.13 -22.66
N ARG A 3 -9.68 -3.82 -22.57
CA ARG A 3 -9.32 -4.55 -21.35
C ARG A 3 -9.16 -3.52 -20.23
N LYS A 4 -9.99 -3.56 -19.19
CA LYS A 4 -9.74 -2.82 -17.95
C LYS A 4 -8.33 -3.15 -17.47
N LYS A 5 -7.47 -2.14 -17.28
CA LYS A 5 -6.16 -2.31 -16.64
C LYS A 5 -6.39 -3.00 -15.28
N ARG A 6 -5.65 -4.07 -15.01
CA ARG A 6 -5.70 -4.77 -13.72
C ARG A 6 -4.72 -4.08 -12.78
N TYR A 7 -5.25 -3.35 -11.81
CA TYR A 7 -4.47 -2.76 -10.74
C TYR A 7 -4.36 -3.73 -9.55
N PHE A 8 -3.27 -3.62 -8.80
CA PHE A 8 -3.20 -4.17 -7.45
C PHE A 8 -3.62 -3.08 -6.47
N VAL A 9 -4.57 -3.40 -5.59
CA VAL A 9 -5.03 -2.45 -4.56
C VAL A 9 -4.13 -2.58 -3.34
N LEU A 10 -3.51 -1.47 -2.94
CA LEU A 10 -2.64 -1.37 -1.76
C LEU A 10 -3.26 -0.42 -0.73
N TYR A 11 -3.49 -0.94 0.47
CA TYR A 11 -3.91 -0.14 1.62
C TYR A 11 -2.72 0.10 2.55
N PRO A 12 -2.56 1.30 3.15
CA PRO A 12 -1.47 1.59 4.07
C PRO A 12 -1.33 0.58 5.22
N GLU A 13 -2.47 0.09 5.74
CA GLU A 13 -2.61 -0.88 6.81
C GLU A 13 -1.85 -2.18 6.52
N TYR A 14 -1.67 -2.53 5.24
CA TYR A 14 -0.94 -3.73 4.84
C TYR A 14 0.53 -3.69 5.29
N PHE A 15 1.08 -2.49 5.43
CA PHE A 15 2.48 -2.23 5.76
C PHE A 15 2.69 -1.67 7.18
N ASP A 16 1.62 -1.39 7.93
CA ASP A 16 1.73 -0.77 9.24
C ASP A 16 2.17 -1.76 10.34
N LYS A 17 3.29 -1.46 10.99
CA LYS A 17 3.88 -2.24 12.08
C LYS A 17 3.04 -2.24 13.36
N LYS A 18 2.24 -1.18 13.60
CA LYS A 18 1.36 -1.04 14.77
C LYS A 18 0.16 -1.98 14.70
N LEU A 19 -0.28 -2.33 13.49
CA LEU A 19 -1.42 -3.22 13.28
C LEU A 19 -1.02 -4.69 13.41
N SER A 20 -1.93 -5.49 13.98
CA SER A 20 -1.86 -6.94 13.94
C SER A 20 -2.24 -7.48 12.55
N ARG A 21 -1.98 -8.78 12.30
CA ARG A 21 -2.43 -9.43 11.05
C ARG A 21 -3.95 -9.42 10.91
N LYS A 22 -4.68 -9.55 12.02
CA LYS A 22 -6.16 -9.48 12.06
C LYS A 22 -6.69 -8.08 11.71
N GLN A 23 -5.91 -7.04 12.01
CA GLN A 23 -6.25 -5.64 11.70
C GLN A 23 -5.81 -5.19 10.30
N GLY A 24 -5.25 -6.09 9.47
CA GLY A 24 -4.95 -5.81 8.07
C GLY A 24 -3.47 -5.90 7.68
N ARG A 25 -2.52 -5.95 8.63
CA ARG A 25 -1.09 -6.08 8.27
C ARG A 25 -0.84 -7.36 7.49
N LYS A 26 -0.40 -7.24 6.23
CA LYS A 26 -0.14 -8.38 5.35
C LYS A 26 1.31 -8.87 5.43
N ILE A 27 2.25 -8.01 5.82
CA ILE A 27 3.68 -8.34 5.85
C ILE A 27 4.22 -8.72 7.25
N PRO A 28 5.39 -9.39 7.33
CA PRO A 28 6.10 -9.64 8.58
C PRO A 28 6.43 -8.35 9.34
N ARG A 29 6.41 -8.42 10.68
CA ARG A 29 6.59 -7.22 11.54
C ARG A 29 7.96 -6.57 11.41
N ASN A 30 9.00 -7.34 11.09
CA ASN A 30 10.36 -6.83 10.86
C ASN A 30 10.52 -6.12 9.50
N LYS A 31 9.60 -6.33 8.56
CA LYS A 31 9.55 -5.62 7.27
C LYS A 31 8.52 -4.48 7.24
N ALA A 32 7.68 -4.39 8.26
CA ALA A 32 6.66 -3.36 8.39
C ALA A 32 7.21 -2.02 8.88
N VAL A 33 6.58 -0.93 8.42
CA VAL A 33 6.95 0.44 8.76
C VAL A 33 5.99 0.98 9.81
N GLU A 34 6.47 1.80 10.72
CA GLU A 34 5.64 2.41 11.75
C GLU A 34 4.79 3.57 11.18
N GLY A 35 3.47 3.54 11.44
CA GLY A 35 2.55 4.59 11.02
C GLY A 35 2.54 4.76 9.50
N CYS A 36 2.21 3.69 8.77
CA CYS A 36 2.14 3.74 7.31
C CYS A 36 0.88 4.51 6.90
N ASN A 37 1.01 5.44 5.95
CA ASN A 37 -0.11 6.21 5.43
C ASN A 37 -0.06 6.26 3.90
N LEU A 38 -1.12 6.78 3.30
CA LEU A 38 -1.29 6.86 1.85
C LEU A 38 -0.12 7.58 1.17
N SER A 39 0.38 8.67 1.77
CA SER A 39 1.53 9.43 1.24
C SER A 39 2.81 8.61 1.18
N LYS A 40 3.08 7.76 2.20
CA LYS A 40 4.25 6.86 2.21
C LYS A 40 4.14 5.79 1.12
N VAL A 41 2.95 5.23 0.90
CA VAL A 41 2.73 4.24 -0.16
C VAL A 41 2.91 4.88 -1.54
N ALA A 42 2.30 6.04 -1.77
CA ALA A 42 2.44 6.78 -3.03
C ALA A 42 3.90 7.18 -3.31
N TYR A 43 4.63 7.64 -2.29
CA TYR A 43 6.06 7.92 -2.40
C TYR A 43 6.86 6.68 -2.77
N ALA A 44 6.57 5.52 -2.17
CA ALA A 44 7.24 4.27 -2.52
C ALA A 44 6.97 3.86 -3.97
N CYS A 45 5.71 3.95 -4.45
CA CYS A 45 5.38 3.68 -5.85
C CYS A 45 6.12 4.63 -6.80
N LYS A 46 6.18 5.92 -6.48
CA LYS A 46 6.93 6.92 -7.26
C LYS A 46 8.43 6.62 -7.29
N TYR A 47 9.03 6.31 -6.15
CA TYR A 47 10.45 5.97 -6.02
C TYR A 47 10.82 4.71 -6.82
N LEU A 48 9.88 3.76 -6.92
CA LEU A 48 10.02 2.53 -7.70
C LEU A 48 9.59 2.68 -9.16
N GLU A 49 9.24 3.90 -9.61
CA GLU A 49 8.80 4.20 -10.97
C GLU A 49 7.60 3.36 -11.44
N LEU A 50 6.71 3.01 -10.52
CA LEU A 50 5.48 2.27 -10.81
C LEU A 50 4.36 3.22 -11.28
N GLU A 51 3.54 2.80 -12.24
CA GLU A 51 2.28 3.49 -12.55
C GLU A 51 1.28 3.24 -11.42
N TYR A 52 0.75 4.31 -10.83
CA TYR A 52 -0.21 4.21 -9.73
C TYR A 52 -1.29 5.30 -9.82
N GLU A 53 -2.45 4.99 -9.28
CA GLU A 53 -3.55 5.93 -9.06
C GLU A 53 -3.80 6.02 -7.55
N VAL A 54 -4.09 7.24 -7.08
CA VAL A 54 -4.39 7.50 -5.68
C VAL A 54 -5.87 7.81 -5.58
N GLU A 55 -6.62 6.88 -5.01
CA GLU A 55 -8.02 7.10 -4.66
C GLU A 55 -8.08 7.69 -3.24
N LYS A 56 -8.65 8.90 -3.14
CA LYS A 56 -9.04 9.52 -1.88
C LYS A 56 -10.56 9.64 -1.94
N ASP A 57 -11.25 9.16 -0.90
CA ASP A 57 -12.63 9.57 -0.64
C ASP A 57 -12.68 11.06 -0.29
#